data_AF-A0A963BB22-F1
#
_entry.id   AF-A0A963BB22-F1
#
_cell.length_a   1.000
_cell.length_b   1.000
_cell.length_c   1.000
_cell.angle_alpha   90.00
_cell.angle_beta   90.00
_cell.angle_gamma   90.00
#
_symmetry.space_group_name_H-M   'P 1'
#
loop_
_entity.id
_entity.type
_entity.pdbx_description
1 polymer ?
#
loop_
_entity_poly.entity_id
_entity_poly.type
_entity_poly.pdbx_seq_one_letter_code
_entity_poly.pdbx_strand_id
1 'polypeptide(L)'
;MQEPVFPSDSPPEPGYTDTLRIPPHSIQAEQSVLGGVMLDNYSWDQVADKLVEQDFYRREHQLIFRAIAGLQEQNQPYDVITLSEELERHHKLKEAGGLAYLG
;
A
#
# COMPACT_ATOMS: atom_id res chain seq x y z
N MET A 1 63.47 21.10 -12.44
CA MET A 1 62.21 21.81 -12.75
C MET A 1 61.09 20.83 -12.45
N GLN A 2 60.25 21.14 -11.47
CA GLN A 2 59.24 20.24 -10.93
C GLN A 2 57.89 20.83 -11.34
N GLU A 3 57.08 20.06 -12.07
CA GLU A 3 55.73 20.49 -12.46
C GLU A 3 54.78 20.35 -11.26
N PRO A 4 53.88 21.32 -11.03
CA PRO A 4 53.01 21.31 -9.86
C PRO A 4 51.87 20.30 -10.01
N VAL A 5 51.67 19.50 -8.96
CA VAL A 5 50.47 18.68 -8.77
C VAL A 5 49.37 19.60 -8.23
N PHE A 6 48.29 19.80 -9.00
CA PHE A 6 47.08 20.46 -8.51
C PHE A 6 46.12 19.41 -7.93
N PRO A 7 45.65 19.54 -6.68
CA PRO A 7 44.55 18.72 -6.20
C PRO A 7 43.28 19.10 -6.98
N SER A 8 42.63 18.11 -7.61
CA SER A 8 41.33 18.29 -8.26
C SER A 8 40.27 18.43 -7.17
N ASP A 9 40.00 19.68 -6.75
CA ASP A 9 38.95 20.03 -5.80
C ASP A 9 37.58 20.07 -6.50
N SER A 10 37.23 18.97 -7.17
CA SER A 10 35.90 18.78 -7.71
C SER A 10 34.94 18.57 -6.53
N PRO A 11 33.85 19.34 -6.41
CA PRO A 11 32.83 19.07 -5.40
C PRO A 11 32.37 17.61 -5.55
N PRO A 12 32.13 16.86 -4.45
CA PRO A 12 31.47 15.58 -4.56
C PRO A 12 30.12 15.82 -5.26
N GLU A 13 29.90 15.13 -6.38
CA GLU A 13 28.60 15.17 -7.05
C GLU A 13 27.51 14.83 -6.02
N PRO A 14 26.36 15.54 -6.01
CA PRO A 14 25.31 15.30 -5.03
C PRO A 14 24.95 13.82 -5.04
N GLY A 15 25.25 13.16 -3.92
CA GLY A 15 25.15 11.72 -3.79
C GLY A 15 23.76 11.23 -4.17
N TYR A 16 23.72 10.14 -4.95
CA TYR A 16 22.53 9.38 -5.35
C TYR A 16 21.69 8.83 -4.17
N THR A 17 22.00 9.21 -2.93
CA THR A 17 21.49 8.57 -1.71
C THR A 17 20.19 9.15 -1.16
N ASP A 18 19.54 10.10 -1.85
CA ASP A 18 18.24 10.64 -1.38
C ASP A 18 17.05 9.72 -1.71
N THR A 19 17.26 8.64 -2.48
CA THR A 19 16.25 7.59 -2.72
C THR A 19 16.22 6.52 -1.62
N LEU A 20 17.16 6.53 -0.67
CA LEU A 20 17.34 5.50 0.38
C LEU A 20 16.44 5.67 1.62
N ARG A 21 15.44 6.56 1.58
CA ARG A 21 14.52 6.79 2.72
C ARG A 21 13.09 6.31 2.51
N ILE A 22 12.81 5.60 1.42
CA ILE A 22 11.49 4.97 1.20
C ILE A 22 11.67 3.45 1.32
N PRO A 23 10.98 2.79 2.26
CA PRO A 23 11.00 1.33 2.32
C PRO A 23 10.50 0.76 0.98
N PRO A 24 11.09 -0.35 0.51
CA PRO A 24 10.65 -0.98 -0.74
C PRO A 24 9.18 -1.35 -0.63
N HIS A 25 8.37 -0.88 -1.58
CA HIS A 25 6.93 -1.13 -1.64
C HIS A 25 6.54 -1.58 -3.04
N SER A 26 5.41 -2.28 -3.16
CA SER A 26 4.85 -2.72 -4.44
C SER A 26 3.34 -2.55 -4.45
N ILE A 27 2.87 -1.50 -5.14
CA ILE A 27 1.43 -1.20 -5.28
C ILE A 27 0.70 -2.37 -5.96
N GLN A 28 1.33 -3.01 -6.94
CA GLN A 28 0.75 -4.14 -7.64
C GLN A 28 0.59 -5.37 -6.72
N ALA A 29 1.54 -5.60 -5.80
CA ALA A 29 1.44 -6.67 -4.84
C ALA A 29 0.30 -6.40 -3.85
N GLU A 30 0.19 -5.17 -3.35
CA GLU A 30 -0.91 -4.74 -2.47
C GLU A 30 -2.28 -4.93 -3.14
N GLN A 31 -2.43 -4.50 -4.40
CA GLN A 31 -3.65 -4.71 -5.18
C GLN A 31 -3.96 -6.21 -5.36
N SER A 32 -2.93 -7.03 -5.59
CA SER A 32 -3.09 -8.48 -5.76
C SER A 32 -3.57 -9.16 -4.48
N VAL A 33 -3.08 -8.72 -3.32
CA VAL A 33 -3.55 -9.22 -2.02
C VAL A 33 -5.00 -8.82 -1.78
N LEU A 34 -5.32 -7.53 -1.92
CA LEU A 34 -6.68 -7.02 -1.68
C LEU A 34 -7.69 -7.65 -2.65
N GLY A 35 -7.38 -7.66 -3.95
CA GLY A 35 -8.21 -8.30 -4.96
C GLY A 35 -8.36 -9.80 -4.75
N GLY A 36 -7.28 -10.50 -4.36
CA GLY A 36 -7.31 -11.93 -4.05
C GLY A 36 -8.26 -12.26 -2.90
N VAL A 37 -8.22 -11.48 -1.82
CA VAL A 37 -9.12 -11.65 -0.66
C VAL A 37 -10.58 -11.35 -1.03
N MET A 38 -10.82 -10.32 -1.85
CA MET A 38 -12.18 -10.01 -2.34
C MET A 38 -12.75 -11.13 -3.22
N LEU A 39 -11.89 -11.81 -4.00
CA LEU A 39 -12.29 -12.93 -4.86
C LEU A 39 -12.48 -14.24 -4.09
N ASP A 40 -11.66 -14.49 -3.07
CA ASP A 40 -11.72 -15.67 -2.22
C ASP A 40 -11.65 -15.29 -0.73
N ASN A 41 -12.81 -15.16 -0.11
CA ASN A 41 -12.93 -14.79 1.30
C ASN A 41 -12.37 -15.89 2.25
N TYR A 42 -12.20 -17.13 1.80
CA TYR A 42 -11.56 -18.17 2.61
C TYR A 42 -10.05 -17.95 2.78
N SER A 43 -9.45 -17.10 1.95
CA SER A 43 -8.04 -16.74 2.05
C SER A 43 -7.73 -15.77 3.20
N TRP A 44 -8.75 -15.17 3.82
CA TRP A 44 -8.56 -14.12 4.84
C TRP A 44 -7.69 -14.54 6.01
N ASP A 45 -7.95 -15.69 6.63
CA ASP A 45 -7.21 -16.10 7.83
C ASP A 45 -5.69 -16.20 7.54
N GLN A 46 -5.33 -16.71 6.36
CA GLN A 46 -3.93 -16.81 5.94
C GLN A 46 -3.26 -15.45 5.69
N VAL A 47 -4.05 -14.46 5.29
CA VAL A 47 -3.60 -13.09 5.02
C VAL A 47 -3.49 -12.30 6.34
N ALA A 48 -4.53 -12.36 7.18
CA ALA A 48 -4.60 -11.66 8.46
C ALA A 48 -3.56 -12.17 9.48
N ASP A 49 -3.12 -13.42 9.36
CA ASP A 49 -2.01 -13.96 10.14
C ASP A 49 -0.66 -13.30 9.84
N LYS A 50 -0.52 -12.65 8.67
CA LYS A 50 0.75 -12.13 8.16
C LYS A 50 0.78 -10.62 7.96
N LEU A 51 -0.38 -10.01 7.73
CA LEU A 51 -0.50 -8.61 7.34
C LEU A 51 -1.46 -7.89 8.25
N VAL A 52 -1.08 -6.67 8.62
CA VAL A 52 -1.93 -5.67 9.26
C VAL A 52 -2.16 -4.48 8.34
N GLU A 53 -3.14 -3.64 8.64
CA GLU A 53 -3.46 -2.48 7.79
C GLU A 53 -2.24 -1.58 7.54
N GLN A 54 -1.33 -1.43 8.52
CA GLN A 54 -0.17 -0.53 8.41
C GLN A 54 0.95 -1.06 7.50
N ASP A 55 0.89 -2.33 7.08
CA ASP A 55 1.84 -2.91 6.12
C ASP A 55 1.59 -2.43 4.70
N PHE A 56 0.40 -1.90 4.41
CA PHE A 56 0.08 -1.31 3.12
C PHE A 56 0.64 0.10 3.02
N TYR A 57 1.41 0.37 1.96
CA TYR A 57 2.03 1.67 1.74
C TYR A 57 1.00 2.75 1.39
N ARG A 58 -0.01 2.40 0.58
CA ARG A 58 -1.05 3.35 0.17
C ARG A 58 -2.13 3.48 1.21
N ARG A 59 -2.44 4.71 1.58
CA ARG A 59 -3.53 5.03 2.50
C ARG A 59 -4.86 4.43 2.07
N GLU A 60 -5.13 4.44 0.77
CA GLU A 60 -6.35 3.85 0.20
C GLU A 60 -6.43 2.34 0.49
N HIS A 61 -5.31 1.63 0.37
CA HIS A 61 -5.23 0.20 0.65
C HIS A 61 -5.37 -0.12 2.13
N GLN A 62 -4.80 0.71 3.01
CA GLN A 62 -5.01 0.59 4.46
C GLN A 62 -6.50 0.66 4.81
N LEU A 63 -7.23 1.62 4.20
CA LEU A 63 -8.68 1.77 4.40
C LEU A 63 -9.47 0.56 3.90
N ILE A 64 -9.10 0.04 2.73
CA ILE A 64 -9.75 -1.14 2.15
C ILE A 64 -9.51 -2.37 3.04
N PHE A 65 -8.27 -2.62 3.46
CA PHE A 65 -7.93 -3.74 4.33
C PHE A 65 -8.69 -3.67 5.67
N ARG A 66 -8.77 -2.46 6.26
CA ARG A 66 -9.55 -2.24 7.48
C ARG A 66 -11.04 -2.51 7.29
N ALA A 67 -11.61 -2.12 6.16
CA ALA A 67 -13.02 -2.40 5.85
C ALA A 67 -13.27 -3.91 5.69
N ILE A 68 -12.36 -4.63 5.02
CA ILE A 68 -12.40 -6.10 4.94
C ILE A 68 -12.40 -6.73 6.33
N ALA A 69 -11.47 -6.32 7.19
CA ALA A 69 -11.39 -6.83 8.57
C ALA A 69 -12.70 -6.59 9.34
N GLY A 70 -13.26 -5.38 9.25
CA GLY A 70 -14.50 -5.03 9.93
C GLY A 70 -15.72 -5.81 9.41
N LEU A 71 -15.80 -6.08 8.11
CA LEU A 71 -16.86 -6.93 7.54
C LEU A 71 -16.70 -8.39 7.97
N GLN A 72 -15.47 -8.89 7.99
CA GLN A 72 -15.17 -10.25 8.47
C GLN A 72 -15.54 -10.43 9.94
N GLU A 73 -15.23 -9.47 10.81
CA GLU A 73 -15.65 -9.49 12.23
C GLU A 73 -17.18 -9.58 12.38
N GLN A 74 -17.91 -9.00 11.44
CA GLN A 74 -19.38 -9.06 11.36
C GLN A 74 -19.90 -10.32 10.64
N ASN A 75 -19.02 -11.22 10.21
CA ASN A 75 -19.33 -12.38 9.37
C ASN A 75 -20.09 -11.99 8.08
N GLN A 76 -19.74 -10.85 7.50
CA GLN A 76 -20.28 -10.37 6.23
C GLN A 76 -19.30 -10.62 5.08
N PRO A 77 -19.80 -10.90 3.87
CA PRO A 77 -18.95 -10.97 2.68
C PRO A 77 -18.31 -9.60 2.39
N TYR A 78 -17.14 -9.60 1.75
CA TYR A 78 -16.38 -8.38 1.44
C TYR A 78 -15.91 -8.34 -0.01
N ASP A 79 -16.84 -8.56 -0.92
CA ASP A 79 -16.66 -8.24 -2.34
C ASP A 79 -16.68 -6.71 -2.60
N VAL A 80 -16.44 -6.33 -3.86
CA VAL A 80 -16.41 -4.93 -4.31
C VAL A 80 -17.66 -4.14 -3.93
N ILE A 81 -18.85 -4.74 -4.04
CA ILE A 81 -20.11 -4.07 -3.76
C ILE A 81 -20.21 -3.82 -2.26
N THR A 82 -20.05 -4.88 -1.47
CA THR A 82 -20.23 -4.82 -0.01
C THR A 82 -19.17 -3.90 0.63
N LEU A 83 -17.93 -3.93 0.15
CA LEU A 83 -16.90 -2.99 0.56
C LEU A 83 -17.20 -1.55 0.19
N SER A 84 -17.77 -1.30 -1.00
CA SER A 84 -18.13 0.06 -1.40
C SER A 84 -19.21 0.64 -0.48
N GLU A 85 -20.20 -0.18 -0.09
CA GLU A 85 -21.26 0.21 0.84
C GLU A 85 -20.72 0.45 2.26
N GLU A 86 -19.84 -0.44 2.75
CA GLU A 86 -19.15 -0.30 4.03
C GLU A 86 -18.36 1.01 4.10
N LEU A 87 -17.56 1.29 3.08
CA LEU A 87 -16.75 2.49 2.98
C LEU A 87 -17.61 3.76 2.83
N GLU A 88 -18.72 3.69 2.08
CA GLU A 88 -19.64 4.82 1.94
C GLU A 88 -20.35 5.14 3.26
N ARG A 89 -20.81 4.10 3.98
CA ARG A 89 -21.44 4.24 5.30
C ARG A 89 -20.53 4.92 6.31
N HIS A 90 -19.22 4.75 6.18
CA HIS A 90 -18.21 5.39 7.02
C HIS A 90 -17.65 6.69 6.42
N HIS A 91 -18.20 7.19 5.31
CA HIS A 91 -17.73 8.36 4.58
C HIS A 91 -16.25 8.28 4.14
N LYS A 92 -15.77 7.06 3.87
CA LYS A 92 -14.39 6.75 3.47
C LYS A 92 -14.25 6.33 2.02
N LEU A 93 -15.32 6.06 1.28
CA LEU A 93 -15.25 5.58 -0.10
C LEU A 93 -14.39 6.47 -1.00
N LYS A 94 -14.58 7.79 -0.94
CA LYS A 94 -13.76 8.75 -1.71
C LYS A 94 -12.29 8.73 -1.30
N GLU A 95 -12.00 8.56 0.01
CA GLU A 95 -10.62 8.46 0.52
C GLU A 95 -9.97 7.13 0.09
N ALA A 96 -10.75 6.07 -0.12
CA ALA A 96 -10.29 4.77 -0.62
C ALA A 96 -10.12 4.70 -2.16
N GLY A 97 -10.31 5.81 -2.88
CA GLY A 97 -10.18 5.88 -4.34
C GLY A 97 -11.51 5.80 -5.11
N GLY A 98 -12.63 5.57 -4.43
CA GLY A 98 -13.96 5.48 -5.02
C GLY A 98 -14.29 4.10 -5.63
N LEU A 99 -15.53 3.94 -6.09
CA LEU A 99 -16.02 2.66 -6.62
C LEU A 99 -15.17 2.16 -7.81
N ALA A 100 -14.77 3.05 -8.71
CA ALA A 100 -13.95 2.71 -9.88
C ALA A 100 -12.53 2.22 -9.53
N TYR A 101 -12.09 2.37 -8.29
CA TYR A 101 -10.82 1.81 -7.83
C TYR A 101 -10.97 0.38 -7.31
N LEU A 102 -12.15 0.03 -6.80
CA LEU A 102 -12.43 -1.29 -6.25
C LEU A 102 -12.76 -2.32 -7.35
N GLY A 103 -13.19 -1.89 -8.54
CA GLY A 103 -13.55 -2.76 -9.66
C GLY A 103 -13.39 -2.11 -11.02
#